data_AF-A0A937EYA9-F1
#
_entry.id   AF-A0A937EYA9-F1
#
_cell.length_a   1.000
_cell.length_b   1.000
_cell.length_c   1.000
_cell.angle_alpha   90.00
_cell.angle_beta   90.00
_cell.angle_gamma   90.00
#
_symmetry.space_group_name_H-M   'P 1'
#
loop_
_entity.id
_entity.type
_entity.pdbx_description
1 polymer ?
#
loop_
_entity_poly.entity_id
_entity_poly.type
_entity_poly.pdbx_seq_one_letter_code
_entity_poly.pdbx_strand_id
1 'polypeptide(L)'
;MLNFRGLLSRSVLPLVAIAGSSWLAIPSAIAQPQLSWQGVTNRMFGGKEPRAPGSGGRGGPRPADLCWITPTETLWNSRPQLVWSGSFRTVGIRPVGTETLLWRSVAPAGNRLHRLEYGGTPLKPGKAYEWVFFFSENANTPMLQVPFQLVDANQQTAIKTDLAKLANQYQKQKINTEALALQRANYFAQQQLWSDVLQEVYSVKSPSKQLQQVAQAIEAKVCQRK
;
A
#
# COMPACT_ATOMS: atom_id res chain seq x y z
N MET A 1 70.89 -51.56 2.20
CA MET A 1 70.97 -51.80 0.74
C MET A 1 69.69 -51.24 0.15
N LEU A 2 69.61 -50.28 -0.77
CA LEU A 2 70.54 -49.70 -1.73
C LEU A 2 70.23 -48.20 -1.89
N ASN A 3 71.28 -47.41 -2.10
CA ASN A 3 71.27 -46.02 -2.57
C ASN A 3 70.69 -45.91 -3.99
N PHE A 4 70.05 -44.77 -4.32
CA PHE A 4 70.25 -44.14 -5.63
C PHE A 4 70.06 -42.60 -5.57
N ARG A 5 71.09 -41.89 -6.03
CA ARG A 5 71.14 -40.47 -6.42
C ARG A 5 70.20 -40.26 -7.63
N GLY A 6 69.41 -39.21 -7.78
CA GLY A 6 69.81 -37.81 -7.99
C GLY A 6 69.60 -37.42 -9.46
N LEU A 7 68.86 -36.35 -9.74
CA LEU A 7 69.04 -35.45 -10.90
C LEU A 7 68.10 -34.24 -10.76
N LEU A 8 68.72 -33.07 -10.69
CA LEU A 8 68.10 -31.75 -10.62
C LEU A 8 67.58 -31.36 -12.02
N SER A 9 66.28 -31.17 -12.17
CA SER A 9 65.71 -30.49 -13.34
C SER A 9 65.33 -29.07 -12.97
N ARG A 10 66.12 -28.11 -13.47
CA ARG A 10 65.84 -26.68 -13.39
C ARG A 10 64.78 -26.35 -14.43
N SER A 11 63.55 -26.11 -13.98
CA SER A 11 62.52 -25.49 -14.82
C SER A 11 62.52 -23.99 -14.60
N VAL A 12 62.75 -23.28 -15.69
CA VAL A 12 62.79 -21.83 -15.86
C VAL A 12 61.45 -21.22 -15.45
N LEU A 13 61.48 -20.24 -14.56
CA LEU A 13 60.33 -19.41 -14.22
C LEU A 13 60.03 -18.45 -15.38
N PRO A 14 58.82 -18.43 -15.97
CA PRO A 14 58.41 -17.31 -16.79
C PRO A 14 58.08 -16.12 -15.88
N LEU A 15 58.83 -15.03 -16.06
CA LEU A 15 58.45 -13.70 -15.59
C LEU A 15 57.19 -13.27 -16.35
N VAL A 16 56.03 -13.37 -15.73
CA VAL A 16 54.81 -12.71 -16.20
C VAL A 16 54.80 -11.31 -15.58
N ALA A 17 55.13 -10.31 -16.40
CA ALA A 17 54.88 -8.91 -16.09
C ALA A 17 53.36 -8.69 -16.07
N ILE A 18 52.78 -8.61 -14.87
CA ILE A 18 51.37 -8.20 -14.71
C ILE A 18 51.35 -6.68 -14.89
N ALA A 19 51.02 -6.23 -16.09
CA ALA A 19 50.70 -4.85 -16.39
C ALA A 19 49.58 -4.38 -15.45
N GLY A 20 49.74 -3.17 -14.90
CA GLY A 20 48.88 -2.58 -13.89
C GLY A 20 47.40 -2.76 -14.19
N SER A 21 46.74 -3.56 -13.36
CA SER A 21 45.29 -3.61 -13.28
C SER A 21 44.81 -2.31 -12.65
N SER A 22 44.49 -1.34 -13.51
CA SER A 22 43.67 -0.19 -13.17
C SER A 22 42.41 -0.70 -12.49
N TRP A 23 42.29 -0.45 -11.19
CA TRP A 23 41.06 -0.65 -10.46
C TRP A 23 40.01 0.24 -11.14
N LEU A 24 39.16 -0.36 -11.97
CA LEU A 24 37.94 0.29 -12.42
C LEU A 24 37.18 0.61 -11.15
N ALA A 25 37.14 1.91 -10.81
CA ALA A 25 36.30 2.43 -9.77
C ALA A 25 34.89 1.90 -10.03
N ILE A 26 34.43 1.00 -9.15
CA ILE A 26 33.05 0.52 -9.16
C ILE A 26 32.20 1.80 -9.06
N PRO A 27 31.37 2.11 -10.07
CA PRO A 27 30.53 3.29 -9.98
C PRO A 27 29.68 3.16 -8.72
N SER A 28 29.89 4.11 -7.81
CA SER A 28 29.17 4.25 -6.56
C SER A 28 27.68 4.09 -6.81
N ALA A 29 27.07 3.27 -5.94
CA ALA A 29 25.64 3.09 -5.72
C ALA A 29 24.76 4.00 -6.60
N ILE A 30 24.04 3.39 -7.55
CA ILE A 30 22.88 4.04 -8.17
C ILE A 30 22.02 4.56 -7.02
N ALA A 31 21.98 5.89 -6.85
CA ALA A 31 21.15 6.55 -5.87
C ALA A 31 19.71 6.15 -6.19
N GLN A 32 19.16 5.20 -5.44
CA GLN A 32 17.74 4.92 -5.53
C GLN A 32 17.04 6.25 -5.22
N PRO A 33 16.10 6.71 -6.07
CA PRO A 33 15.33 7.90 -5.79
C PRO A 33 14.81 7.76 -4.36
N GLN A 34 15.18 8.70 -3.49
CA GLN A 34 14.89 8.62 -2.06
C GLN A 34 13.38 8.45 -1.90
N LEU A 35 12.94 7.24 -1.55
CA LEU A 35 11.53 6.93 -1.43
C LEU A 35 10.94 7.89 -0.39
N SER A 36 9.82 8.54 -0.74
CA SER A 36 9.19 9.53 0.10
C SER A 36 7.67 9.45 0.01
N TRP A 37 7.00 9.88 1.09
CA TRP A 37 5.55 9.96 1.13
C TRP A 37 4.98 10.91 0.06
N GLN A 38 5.69 12.01 -0.24
CA GLN A 38 5.34 12.91 -1.33
C GLN A 38 5.44 12.21 -2.68
N GLY A 39 6.47 11.40 -2.92
CA GLY A 39 6.59 10.63 -4.15
C GLY A 39 5.42 9.65 -4.35
N VAL A 40 5.04 8.92 -3.31
CA VAL A 40 3.91 7.97 -3.35
C VAL A 40 2.58 8.69 -3.61
N THR A 41 2.33 9.81 -2.91
CA THR A 41 1.09 10.57 -3.09
C THR A 41 1.03 11.35 -4.40
N ASN A 42 2.16 11.84 -4.91
CA ASN A 42 2.23 12.43 -6.24
C ASN A 42 1.91 11.39 -7.33
N ARG A 43 2.26 10.11 -7.15
CA ARG A 43 1.82 9.05 -8.08
C ARG A 43 0.31 8.87 -8.05
N MET A 44 -0.29 8.85 -6.86
CA MET A 44 -1.73 8.73 -6.67
C MET A 44 -2.53 9.88 -7.31
N PHE A 45 -2.03 11.13 -7.26
CA PHE A 45 -2.79 12.32 -7.69
C PHE A 45 -2.23 13.08 -8.90
N GLY A 46 -1.02 12.78 -9.37
CA GLY A 46 -0.23 13.64 -10.25
C GLY A 46 0.05 13.14 -11.66
N GLY A 47 -0.28 11.89 -12.02
CA GLY A 47 0.10 11.30 -13.31
C GLY A 47 -1.07 10.74 -14.11
N LYS A 48 -1.07 10.98 -15.42
CA LYS A 48 -1.97 10.44 -16.46
C LYS A 48 -1.77 8.92 -16.67
N GLU A 49 -1.68 8.13 -15.60
CA GLU A 49 -1.66 6.68 -15.75
C GLU A 49 -3.05 6.24 -16.23
N PRO A 50 -3.17 5.46 -17.32
CA PRO A 50 -4.46 5.05 -17.83
C PRO A 50 -5.17 4.27 -16.72
N ARG A 51 -6.21 4.89 -16.13
CA ARG A 51 -7.18 4.12 -15.34
C ARG A 51 -7.68 3.00 -16.25
N ALA A 52 -7.74 1.77 -15.74
CA ALA A 52 -8.25 0.65 -16.51
C ALA A 52 -9.59 1.04 -17.17
N PRO A 53 -9.83 0.67 -18.44
CA PRO A 53 -11.07 1.01 -19.14
C PRO A 53 -12.25 0.40 -18.38
N GLY A 54 -12.98 1.21 -17.61
CA GLY A 54 -14.06 0.74 -16.74
C GLY A 54 -14.34 1.58 -15.50
N SER A 55 -13.41 2.44 -15.05
CA SER A 55 -13.61 3.28 -13.85
C SER A 55 -14.51 4.52 -14.08
N GLY A 56 -15.31 4.52 -15.15
CA GLY A 56 -16.27 5.57 -15.50
C GLY A 56 -17.56 5.42 -14.72
N GLY A 57 -17.48 5.33 -13.39
CA GLY A 57 -18.66 5.37 -12.53
C GLY A 57 -19.30 6.75 -12.64
N ARG A 58 -20.50 6.81 -13.22
CA ARG A 58 -21.42 7.95 -13.09
C ARG A 58 -21.74 8.14 -11.60
N GLY A 59 -20.86 8.81 -10.87
CA GLY A 59 -21.11 9.21 -9.50
C GLY A 59 -22.23 10.24 -9.53
N GLY A 60 -23.41 9.85 -9.05
CA GLY A 60 -24.46 10.82 -8.72
C GLY A 60 -23.96 11.87 -7.72
N PRO A 61 -24.75 12.92 -7.45
CA PRO A 61 -24.36 13.98 -6.54
C PRO A 61 -23.88 13.38 -5.21
N ARG A 62 -22.62 13.66 -4.83
CA ARG A 62 -22.13 13.30 -3.50
C ARG A 62 -22.99 14.04 -2.48
N PRO A 63 -23.46 13.38 -1.40
CA PRO A 63 -24.10 14.10 -0.30
C PRO A 63 -23.17 15.23 0.15
N ALA A 64 -23.69 16.45 0.30
CA ALA A 64 -22.89 17.65 0.54
C ALA A 64 -21.98 17.56 1.78
N ASP A 65 -22.29 16.63 2.68
CA ASP A 65 -21.64 16.40 3.97
C ASP A 65 -20.98 15.01 4.07
N LEU A 66 -20.53 14.45 2.95
CA LEU A 66 -19.71 13.24 2.92
C LEU A 66 -18.52 13.37 1.97
N CYS A 67 -17.32 13.30 2.54
CA CYS A 67 -16.09 13.07 1.82
C CYS A 67 -15.54 11.68 2.18
N TRP A 68 -15.77 10.68 1.33
CA TRP A 68 -15.07 9.40 1.47
C TRP A 68 -13.65 9.52 0.91
N ILE A 69 -12.66 9.10 1.70
CA ILE A 69 -11.24 9.19 1.35
C ILE A 69 -10.72 7.85 0.84
N THR A 70 -11.18 6.73 1.40
CA THR A 70 -10.80 5.41 0.91
C THR A 70 -11.29 5.20 -0.55
N PRO A 71 -10.39 4.90 -1.51
CA PRO A 71 -10.74 4.58 -2.89
C PRO A 71 -11.59 3.31 -2.98
N THR A 72 -12.35 3.21 -4.06
CA THR A 72 -13.57 2.42 -4.16
C THR A 72 -13.53 1.42 -5.32
N GLU A 73 -12.33 0.94 -5.68
CA GLU A 73 -12.16 0.05 -6.83
C GLU A 73 -11.68 -1.31 -6.36
N THR A 74 -10.37 -1.49 -6.21
CA THR A 74 -9.75 -2.78 -5.90
C THR A 74 -8.91 -2.68 -4.62
N LEU A 75 -9.05 -3.67 -3.74
CA LEU A 75 -8.33 -3.77 -2.46
C LEU A 75 -7.65 -5.13 -2.31
N TRP A 76 -6.50 -5.15 -1.66
CA TRP A 76 -5.83 -6.38 -1.26
C TRP A 76 -6.25 -6.84 0.14
N ASN A 77 -6.38 -5.90 1.08
CA ASN A 77 -6.59 -6.23 2.49
C ASN A 77 -8.00 -6.81 2.76
N SER A 78 -8.04 -8.02 3.33
CA SER A 78 -9.27 -8.70 3.79
C SER A 78 -9.96 -8.04 4.98
N ARG A 79 -9.28 -7.11 5.66
CA ARG A 79 -9.80 -6.27 6.74
C ARG A 79 -9.58 -4.80 6.38
N PRO A 80 -10.34 -4.27 5.41
CA PRO A 80 -10.07 -2.95 4.91
C PRO A 80 -10.39 -1.89 5.97
N GLN A 81 -9.66 -0.77 5.90
CA GLN A 81 -9.93 0.41 6.71
C GLN A 81 -10.67 1.46 5.88
N LEU A 82 -11.75 1.97 6.46
CA LEU A 82 -12.50 3.07 5.91
C LEU A 82 -12.05 4.39 6.54
N VAL A 83 -11.83 5.39 5.69
CA VAL A 83 -11.50 6.76 6.08
C VAL A 83 -12.45 7.70 5.34
N TRP A 84 -13.11 8.59 6.09
CA TRP A 84 -14.03 9.58 5.54
C TRP A 84 -14.13 10.80 6.47
N SER A 85 -14.66 11.90 5.98
CA SER A 85 -15.02 13.08 6.76
C SER A 85 -16.48 13.46 6.46
N GLY A 86 -17.19 13.97 7.47
CA GLY A 86 -18.60 14.35 7.34
C GLY A 86 -19.48 13.89 8.49
N SER A 87 -20.80 14.11 8.37
CA SER A 87 -21.78 13.79 9.42
C SER A 87 -22.27 12.34 9.42
N PHE A 88 -21.94 11.54 8.39
CA PHE A 88 -22.27 10.12 8.40
C PHE A 88 -21.48 9.40 9.47
N ARG A 89 -22.19 8.79 10.42
CA ARG A 89 -21.57 8.08 11.54
C ARG A 89 -21.72 6.58 11.45
N THR A 90 -22.79 6.12 10.83
CA THR A 90 -23.10 4.70 10.77
C THR A 90 -22.71 4.15 9.41
N VAL A 91 -21.83 3.15 9.44
CA VAL A 91 -21.32 2.49 8.25
C VAL A 91 -21.36 0.98 8.41
N GLY A 92 -21.48 0.28 7.30
CA GLY A 92 -21.36 -1.17 7.26
C GLY A 92 -20.68 -1.67 5.99
N ILE A 93 -20.47 -2.98 5.94
CA ILE A 93 -20.06 -3.71 4.73
C ILE A 93 -21.07 -4.81 4.46
N ARG A 94 -21.42 -4.99 3.19
CA ARG A 94 -22.17 -6.16 2.71
C ARG A 94 -21.67 -6.62 1.33
N PRO A 95 -21.94 -7.86 0.91
CA PRO A 95 -21.76 -8.27 -0.48
C PRO A 95 -22.63 -7.42 -1.41
N VAL A 96 -22.11 -7.10 -2.60
CA VAL A 96 -22.87 -6.38 -3.62
C VAL A 96 -24.13 -7.16 -3.98
N GLY A 97 -25.26 -6.46 -4.10
CA GLY A 97 -26.55 -7.06 -4.46
C GLY A 97 -27.26 -7.82 -3.34
N THR A 98 -26.80 -7.69 -2.09
CA THR A 98 -27.44 -8.29 -0.91
C THR A 98 -27.83 -7.22 0.10
N GLU A 99 -28.81 -7.51 0.95
CA GLU A 99 -29.18 -6.61 2.06
C GLU A 99 -28.48 -6.97 3.39
N THR A 100 -27.91 -8.17 3.48
CA THR A 100 -27.30 -8.69 4.70
C THR A 100 -25.98 -8.00 5.01
N LEU A 101 -25.94 -7.24 6.10
CA LEU A 101 -24.70 -6.67 6.63
C LEU A 101 -23.80 -7.76 7.19
N LEU A 102 -22.53 -7.77 6.77
CA LEU A 102 -21.47 -8.57 7.40
C LEU A 102 -20.93 -7.90 8.66
N TRP A 103 -21.06 -6.57 8.72
CA TRP A 103 -20.55 -5.74 9.79
C TRP A 103 -21.21 -4.37 9.74
N ARG A 104 -21.41 -3.78 10.91
CA ARG A 104 -21.92 -2.43 11.12
C ARG A 104 -21.15 -1.79 12.26
N SER A 105 -20.86 -0.51 12.15
CA SER A 105 -20.19 0.26 13.21
C SER A 105 -20.64 1.71 13.19
N VAL A 106 -20.50 2.34 14.35
CA VAL A 106 -20.84 3.75 14.58
C VAL A 106 -19.56 4.50 14.93
N ALA A 107 -19.23 5.52 14.15
CA ALA A 107 -18.12 6.41 14.43
C ALA A 107 -18.48 7.41 15.56
N PRO A 108 -17.48 7.92 16.30
CA PRO A 108 -17.68 9.00 17.25
C PRO A 108 -18.40 10.21 16.64
N ALA A 109 -19.10 10.99 17.45
CA ALA A 109 -19.77 12.20 16.98
C ALA A 109 -18.78 13.26 16.47
N GLY A 110 -19.29 14.13 15.58
CA GLY A 110 -18.57 15.28 15.03
C GLY A 110 -18.24 15.17 13.54
N ASN A 111 -18.01 16.32 12.90
CA ASN A 111 -17.70 16.43 11.47
C ASN A 111 -16.19 16.43 11.23
N ARG A 112 -15.52 15.44 11.81
CA ARG A 112 -14.06 15.26 11.71
C ARG A 112 -13.71 14.09 10.81
N LEU A 113 -12.42 13.92 10.54
CA LEU A 113 -11.90 12.71 9.93
C LEU A 113 -12.22 11.49 10.81
N HIS A 114 -12.99 10.57 10.25
CA HIS A 114 -13.33 9.29 10.83
C HIS A 114 -12.46 8.20 10.22
N ARG A 115 -12.09 7.23 11.05
CA ARG A 115 -11.34 6.05 10.65
C ARG A 115 -11.91 4.83 11.35
N LEU A 116 -12.30 3.82 10.59
CA LEU A 116 -12.76 2.55 11.12
C LEU A 116 -12.10 1.39 10.39
N GLU A 117 -11.59 0.44 11.16
CA GLU A 117 -11.18 -0.86 10.64
C GLU A 117 -12.39 -1.78 10.58
N TYR A 118 -12.50 -2.56 9.51
CA TYR A 118 -13.49 -3.62 9.41
C TYR A 118 -13.25 -4.70 10.48
N GLY A 119 -14.16 -4.77 11.45
CA GLY A 119 -14.10 -5.71 12.58
C GLY A 119 -14.78 -7.06 12.35
N GLY A 120 -15.36 -7.31 11.16
CA GLY A 120 -16.06 -8.56 10.86
C GLY A 120 -15.14 -9.73 10.48
N THR A 121 -15.73 -10.80 9.94
CA THR A 121 -15.01 -11.96 9.43
C THR A 121 -14.22 -11.59 8.16
N PRO A 122 -12.93 -11.98 8.00
CA PRO A 122 -12.13 -11.58 6.84
C PRO A 122 -12.86 -11.74 5.50
N LEU A 123 -12.82 -10.69 4.69
CA LEU A 123 -13.47 -10.68 3.38
C LEU A 123 -12.78 -11.67 2.44
N LYS A 124 -13.57 -12.25 1.53
CA LYS A 124 -13.12 -13.31 0.62
C LYS A 124 -12.46 -12.70 -0.64
N PRO A 125 -11.32 -13.24 -1.09
CA PRO A 125 -10.67 -12.80 -2.33
C PRO A 125 -11.58 -12.93 -3.56
N GLY A 126 -11.40 -12.05 -4.53
CA GLY A 126 -12.14 -12.01 -5.79
C GLY A 126 -13.63 -11.64 -5.64
N LYS A 127 -14.12 -11.36 -4.43
CA LYS A 127 -15.51 -10.98 -4.18
C LYS A 127 -15.69 -9.47 -4.15
N ALA A 128 -16.87 -9.04 -4.62
CA ALA A 128 -17.30 -7.65 -4.58
C ALA A 128 -18.15 -7.39 -3.33
N TYR A 129 -17.91 -6.24 -2.72
CA TYR A 129 -18.57 -5.75 -1.53
C TYR A 129 -18.92 -4.28 -1.72
N GLU A 130 -19.67 -3.71 -0.79
CA GLU A 130 -19.95 -2.29 -0.76
C GLU A 130 -19.89 -1.76 0.66
N TRP A 131 -19.31 -0.57 0.79
CA TRP A 131 -19.52 0.26 1.97
C TRP A 131 -20.92 0.84 1.90
N VAL A 132 -21.64 0.75 3.01
CA VAL A 132 -22.99 1.30 3.12
C VAL A 132 -23.06 2.33 4.23
N PHE A 133 -23.49 3.54 3.90
CA PHE A 133 -23.61 4.65 4.84
C PHE A 133 -25.08 4.89 5.20
N PHE A 134 -25.35 5.11 6.48
CA PHE A 134 -26.69 5.34 7.01
C PHE A 134 -26.80 6.72 7.66
N PHE A 135 -27.99 7.34 7.58
CA PHE A 135 -28.24 8.66 8.19
C PHE A 135 -28.22 8.61 9.72
N SER A 136 -28.63 7.48 10.30
CA SER A 136 -28.70 7.29 11.74
C SER A 136 -28.31 5.86 12.12
N GLU A 137 -28.03 5.66 13.41
CA GLU A 137 -27.70 4.35 13.98
C GLU A 137 -28.79 3.30 13.73
N ASN A 138 -30.06 3.71 13.82
CA ASN A 138 -31.22 2.81 13.71
C ASN A 138 -31.79 2.70 12.28
N ALA A 139 -31.20 3.37 11.29
CA ALA A 139 -31.69 3.31 9.91
C ALA A 139 -31.40 1.94 9.27
N ASN A 140 -32.41 1.35 8.62
CA ASN A 140 -32.27 0.07 7.93
C ASN A 140 -31.94 0.24 6.44
N THR A 141 -32.25 1.40 5.86
CA THR A 141 -31.98 1.71 4.46
C THR A 141 -30.68 2.50 4.34
N PRO A 142 -29.69 2.03 3.56
CA PRO A 142 -28.48 2.80 3.31
C PRO A 142 -28.77 3.97 2.38
N MET A 143 -28.20 5.13 2.67
CA MET A 143 -28.29 6.33 1.83
C MET A 143 -27.29 6.33 0.69
N LEU A 144 -26.12 5.75 0.94
CA LEU A 144 -25.05 5.66 -0.04
C LEU A 144 -24.46 4.26 -0.01
N GLN A 145 -24.20 3.74 -1.20
CA GLN A 145 -23.55 2.46 -1.43
C GLN A 145 -22.31 2.73 -2.28
N VAL A 146 -21.16 2.25 -1.83
CA VAL A 146 -19.88 2.48 -2.47
C VAL A 146 -19.23 1.13 -2.73
N PRO A 147 -19.34 0.59 -3.96
CA PRO A 147 -18.82 -0.74 -4.27
C PRO A 147 -17.30 -0.75 -4.21
N PHE A 148 -16.75 -1.95 -4.00
CA PHE A 148 -15.33 -2.28 -4.12
C PHE A 148 -15.15 -3.78 -4.34
N GLN A 149 -13.98 -4.20 -4.79
CA GLN A 149 -13.65 -5.60 -5.01
C GLN A 149 -12.33 -5.97 -4.35
N LEU A 150 -12.25 -7.18 -3.80
CA LEU A 150 -10.97 -7.74 -3.38
C LEU A 150 -10.25 -8.38 -4.57
N VAL A 151 -8.93 -8.20 -4.64
CA VAL A 151 -8.07 -8.96 -5.55
C VAL A 151 -8.33 -10.47 -5.42
N ASP A 152 -8.11 -11.22 -6.50
CA ASP A 152 -8.30 -12.67 -6.49
C ASP A 152 -7.31 -13.41 -5.56
N ALA A 153 -7.56 -14.70 -5.32
CA ALA A 153 -6.76 -15.48 -4.38
C ALA A 153 -5.29 -15.64 -4.80
N ASN A 154 -5.00 -15.71 -6.11
CA ASN A 154 -3.65 -15.85 -6.61
C ASN A 154 -2.89 -14.53 -6.42
N GLN A 155 -3.49 -13.42 -6.81
CA GLN A 155 -2.92 -12.09 -6.62
C GLN A 155 -2.75 -11.76 -5.13
N GLN A 156 -3.72 -12.12 -4.29
CA GLN A 156 -3.62 -11.93 -2.84
C GLN A 156 -2.42 -12.68 -2.24
N THR A 157 -2.21 -13.93 -2.66
CA THR A 157 -1.11 -14.79 -2.21
C THR A 157 0.24 -14.26 -2.70
N ALA A 158 0.32 -13.81 -3.95
CA ALA A 158 1.53 -13.20 -4.51
C ALA A 158 1.93 -11.94 -3.72
N ILE A 159 0.99 -11.02 -3.51
CA ILE A 159 1.23 -9.79 -2.74
C ILE A 159 1.63 -10.12 -1.31
N LYS A 160 0.94 -11.06 -0.64
CA LYS A 160 1.30 -11.47 0.73
C LYS A 160 2.73 -11.99 0.81
N THR A 161 3.14 -12.78 -0.19
CA THR A 161 4.50 -13.32 -0.28
C THR A 161 5.54 -12.21 -0.46
N ASP A 162 5.29 -11.26 -1.35
CA ASP A 162 6.20 -10.15 -1.59
C ASP A 162 6.30 -9.21 -0.38
N LEU A 163 5.18 -8.90 0.28
CA LEU A 163 5.18 -8.11 1.51
C LEU A 163 5.93 -8.82 2.64
N ALA A 164 5.85 -10.14 2.74
CA ALA A 164 6.62 -10.90 3.72
C ALA A 164 8.13 -10.84 3.42
N LYS A 165 8.54 -10.96 2.15
CA LYS A 165 9.95 -10.79 1.74
C LYS A 165 10.45 -9.38 2.08
N LEU A 166 9.65 -8.36 1.77
CA LEU A 166 9.95 -6.96 2.06
C LEU A 166 10.12 -6.76 3.58
N ALA A 167 9.18 -7.24 4.39
CA ALA A 167 9.28 -7.15 5.86
C ALA A 167 10.55 -7.85 6.38
N ASN A 168 10.89 -9.03 5.89
CA ASN A 168 12.07 -9.78 6.29
C ASN A 168 13.38 -9.07 5.92
N GLN A 169 13.45 -8.45 4.74
CA GLN A 169 14.61 -7.66 4.31
C GLN A 169 14.84 -6.46 5.25
N TYR A 170 13.77 -5.79 5.62
CA TYR A 170 13.81 -4.57 6.41
C TYR A 170 13.95 -4.80 7.93
N GLN A 171 13.45 -5.93 8.45
CA GLN A 171 13.75 -6.35 9.82
C GLN A 171 15.26 -6.50 10.07
N LYS A 172 16.01 -7.04 9.09
CA LYS A 172 17.47 -7.15 9.17
C LYS A 172 18.16 -5.78 9.23
N GLN A 173 17.53 -4.75 8.68
CA GLN A 173 18.06 -3.38 8.63
C GLN A 173 17.61 -2.51 9.82
N LYS A 174 16.80 -3.04 10.75
CA LYS A 174 16.26 -2.33 11.93
C LYS A 174 15.58 -1.00 11.59
N ILE A 175 14.90 -0.91 10.44
CA ILE A 175 14.16 0.30 10.08
C ILE A 175 12.97 0.52 11.02
N ASN A 176 12.55 1.77 11.17
CA ASN A 176 11.37 2.10 11.97
C ASN A 176 10.05 1.74 11.24
N THR A 177 8.95 1.72 11.99
CA THR A 177 7.62 1.34 11.50
C THR A 177 7.11 2.23 10.37
N GLU A 178 7.40 3.53 10.40
CA GLU A 178 6.96 4.46 9.35
C GLU A 178 7.70 4.22 8.03
N ALA A 179 9.01 3.94 8.09
CA ALA A 179 9.79 3.57 6.91
C ALA A 179 9.27 2.26 6.29
N LEU A 180 8.88 1.27 7.11
CA LEU A 180 8.27 0.05 6.61
C LEU A 180 6.91 0.33 5.95
N ALA A 181 6.07 1.17 6.56
CA ALA A 181 4.79 1.58 5.99
C ALA A 181 4.98 2.31 4.65
N LEU A 182 6.00 3.16 4.53
CA LEU A 182 6.34 3.84 3.27
C LEU A 182 6.75 2.85 2.17
N GLN A 183 7.55 1.83 2.51
CA GLN A 183 7.95 0.78 1.56
C GLN A 183 6.74 -0.04 1.08
N ARG A 184 5.85 -0.42 2.00
CA ARG A 184 4.60 -1.11 1.65
C ARG A 184 3.67 -0.23 0.80
N ALA A 185 3.53 1.04 1.16
CA ALA A 185 2.76 2.01 0.39
C ALA A 185 3.30 2.15 -1.04
N ASN A 186 4.63 2.17 -1.21
CA ASN A 186 5.23 2.20 -2.53
C ASN A 186 4.96 0.91 -3.32
N TYR A 187 5.05 -0.26 -2.69
CA TYR A 187 4.69 -1.53 -3.32
C TYR A 187 3.23 -1.52 -3.80
N PHE A 188 2.28 -1.14 -2.94
CA PHE A 188 0.87 -1.04 -3.31
C PHE A 188 0.63 -0.02 -4.43
N ALA A 189 1.35 1.11 -4.41
CA ALA A 189 1.26 2.11 -5.47
C ALA A 189 1.76 1.59 -6.83
N GLN A 190 2.78 0.73 -6.86
CA GLN A 190 3.24 0.07 -8.09
C GLN A 190 2.21 -0.94 -8.62
N GLN A 191 1.40 -1.52 -7.74
CA GLN A 191 0.29 -2.43 -8.09
C GLN A 191 -1.04 -1.67 -8.34
N GLN A 192 -1.03 -0.33 -8.32
CA GLN A 192 -2.22 0.52 -8.43
C GLN A 192 -3.30 0.24 -7.36
N LEU A 193 -2.91 -0.34 -6.21
CA LEU A 193 -3.80 -0.64 -5.08
C LEU A 193 -3.92 0.59 -4.16
N TRP A 194 -4.52 1.66 -4.68
CA TRP A 194 -4.56 2.98 -4.02
C TRP A 194 -5.22 2.97 -2.64
N SER A 195 -6.20 2.10 -2.43
CA SER A 195 -6.82 1.95 -1.11
C SER A 195 -5.85 1.39 -0.09
N ASP A 196 -5.05 0.39 -0.46
CA ASP A 196 -4.02 -0.15 0.41
C ASP A 196 -2.88 0.86 0.63
N VAL A 197 -2.58 1.72 -0.35
CA VAL A 197 -1.66 2.87 -0.15
C VAL A 197 -2.16 3.79 0.97
N LEU A 198 -3.44 4.18 0.93
CA LEU A 198 -4.01 5.03 1.98
C LEU A 198 -4.06 4.33 3.33
N GLN A 199 -4.33 3.03 3.36
CA GLN A 199 -4.27 2.26 4.60
C GLN A 199 -2.88 2.35 5.23
N GLU A 200 -1.80 2.27 4.45
CA GLU A 200 -0.44 2.43 4.98
C GLU A 200 -0.20 3.85 5.52
N VAL A 201 -0.63 4.90 4.80
CA VAL A 201 -0.54 6.31 5.26
C VAL A 201 -1.18 6.48 6.64
N TYR A 202 -2.34 5.86 6.82
CA TYR A 202 -3.12 5.98 8.05
C TYR A 202 -2.77 4.92 9.10
N SER A 203 -1.99 3.88 8.80
CA SER A 203 -1.66 2.80 9.75
C SER A 203 -0.67 3.20 10.86
N VAL A 204 0.13 4.25 10.64
CA VAL A 204 1.21 4.64 11.55
C VAL A 204 0.62 5.34 12.79
N LYS A 205 0.80 4.74 13.98
CA LYS A 205 0.24 5.25 15.25
C LYS A 205 0.81 6.61 15.68
N SER A 206 2.08 6.85 15.40
CA SER A 206 2.79 8.08 15.76
C SER A 206 3.50 8.63 14.51
N PRO A 207 2.74 9.17 13.54
CA PRO A 207 3.30 9.59 12.27
C PRO A 207 4.22 10.80 12.46
N SER A 208 5.31 10.84 11.70
CA SER A 208 6.18 12.01 11.59
C SER A 208 5.41 13.25 11.11
N LYS A 209 5.97 14.44 11.34
CA LYS A 209 5.39 15.69 10.81
C LYS A 209 5.18 15.63 9.30
N GLN A 210 6.10 14.98 8.58
CA GLN A 210 6.01 14.80 7.13
C GLN A 210 4.80 13.94 6.75
N LEU A 211 4.59 12.80 7.43
CA LEU A 211 3.45 11.94 7.15
C LEU A 211 2.11 12.59 7.56
N GLN A 212 2.09 13.37 8.63
CA GLN A 212 0.93 14.18 9.02
C GLN A 212 0.55 15.18 7.92
N GLN A 213 1.52 15.90 7.36
CA GLN A 213 1.29 16.83 6.24
C GLN A 213 0.76 16.11 5.00
N VAL A 214 1.26 14.91 4.73
CA VAL A 214 0.80 14.09 3.61
C VAL A 214 -0.65 13.65 3.81
N ALA A 215 -1.02 13.19 5.01
CA ALA A 215 -2.40 12.84 5.35
C ALA A 215 -3.36 14.03 5.21
N GLN A 216 -2.95 15.22 5.65
CA GLN A 216 -3.73 16.46 5.49
C GLN A 216 -3.87 16.86 4.02
N ALA A 217 -2.81 16.71 3.22
CA ALA A 217 -2.84 17.01 1.79
C ALA A 217 -3.76 16.04 1.02
N ILE A 218 -3.80 14.76 1.39
CA ILE A 218 -4.76 13.79 0.87
C ILE A 218 -6.18 14.25 1.16
N GLU A 219 -6.49 14.55 2.42
CA GLU A 219 -7.82 15.02 2.84
C GLU A 219 -8.23 16.28 2.06
N ALA A 220 -7.35 17.28 1.96
CA ALA A 220 -7.61 18.48 1.17
C ALA A 220 -7.88 18.15 -0.30
N LYS A 221 -7.05 17.31 -0.95
CA LYS A 221 -7.21 16.96 -2.37
C LYS A 221 -8.49 16.18 -2.66
N VAL A 222 -8.91 15.30 -1.76
CA VAL A 222 -10.12 14.48 -1.94
C VAL A 222 -11.36 15.29 -1.59
N CYS A 223 -11.35 16.03 -0.48
CA CYS A 223 -12.54 16.67 0.10
C CYS A 223 -12.81 18.10 -0.38
N GLN A 224 -11.79 18.83 -0.85
CA GLN A 224 -11.97 20.20 -1.35
C GLN A 224 -12.25 20.26 -2.86
N ARG A 225 -12.18 19.13 -3.58
CA ARG A 225 -12.77 19.00 -4.93
C ARG A 225 -14.29 18.88 -4.80
N LYS A 226 -14.93 20.00 -4.45
CA LYS A 226 -16.37 20.21 -4.62
C LYS A 226 -16.65 20.66 -6.06
#